data_AF-A0A0C4EAU0-F1
#
_entry.id   AF-A0A0C4EAU0-F1
#
_cell.length_a   1.000
_cell.length_b   1.000
_cell.length_c   1.000
_cell.angle_alpha   90.00
_cell.angle_beta   90.00
_cell.angle_gamma   90.00
#
_symmetry.space_group_name_H-M   'P 1'
#
loop_
_entity.id
_entity.type
_entity.pdbx_description
1 polymer ?
#
loop_
_entity_poly.entity_id
_entity_poly.type
_entity_poly.pdbx_seq_one_letter_code
_entity_poly.pdbx_strand_id
1 'polypeptide(L)'
;MSYAIACSLPKVFRAVGAQSGGAMSGCQGGNEAIAFYGQHGVAGDLPIAQARQIRDQFIKNNGCTQQTFPTVSVGSGTHARVDYKGCKEGFPVTWIEYDGGHTPQPMDKGARTTWAPEETWRFFSQFK
;
A
#
# COMPACT_ATOMS: atom_id res chain seq x y z
N MET A 1 1.06 -9.74 7.84
CA MET A 1 1.04 -10.97 7.01
C MET A 1 1.26 -10.70 5.52
N SER A 2 0.42 -9.90 4.83
CA SER A 2 0.58 -9.69 3.37
C SER A 2 1.97 -9.22 2.93
N TYR A 3 2.63 -8.37 3.74
CA TYR A 3 4.02 -7.97 3.52
C TYR A 3 5.00 -9.16 3.50
N ALA A 4 4.91 -10.08 4.46
CA ALA A 4 5.77 -11.25 4.52
C ALA A 4 5.55 -12.19 3.32
N ILE A 5 4.29 -12.34 2.87
CA ILE A 5 3.97 -13.08 1.64
C ILE A 5 4.64 -12.43 0.42
N ALA A 6 4.54 -11.11 0.29
CA ALA A 6 5.16 -10.36 -0.80
C ALA A 6 6.69 -10.48 -0.79
N CYS A 7 7.29 -10.55 0.40
CA CYS A 7 8.71 -10.74 0.56
C CYS A 7 9.20 -12.15 0.18
N SER A 8 8.50 -13.17 0.66
CA SER A 8 9.02 -14.54 0.66
C SER A 8 8.45 -15.43 -0.44
N LEU A 9 7.26 -15.09 -0.98
CA LEU A 9 6.56 -15.88 -1.99
C LEU A 9 6.19 -15.08 -3.26
N PRO A 10 7.06 -14.21 -3.80
CA PRO A 10 6.75 -13.34 -4.94
C PRO A 10 6.46 -14.11 -6.24
N LYS A 11 6.94 -15.36 -6.35
CA LYS A 11 6.71 -16.24 -7.51
C LYS A 11 5.44 -17.10 -7.39
N VAL A 12 4.79 -17.10 -6.23
CA VAL A 12 3.59 -17.91 -5.96
C VAL A 12 2.32 -17.07 -6.09
N PHE A 13 2.36 -15.83 -5.61
CA PHE A 13 1.21 -14.92 -5.63
C PHE A 13 1.34 -13.89 -6.75
N ARG A 14 0.23 -13.64 -7.45
CA ARG A 14 0.16 -12.63 -8.51
C ARG A 14 0.34 -11.21 -7.96
N ALA A 15 -0.25 -10.94 -6.80
CA ALA A 15 -0.35 -9.63 -6.18
C ALA A 15 -0.68 -9.75 -4.68
N VAL A 16 -0.40 -8.70 -3.92
CA VAL A 16 -0.80 -8.58 -2.50
C VAL A 16 -1.50 -7.25 -2.21
N GLY A 17 -2.33 -7.25 -1.16
CA GLY A 17 -2.91 -6.05 -0.57
C GLY A 17 -2.58 -5.97 0.91
N ALA A 18 -1.91 -4.90 1.33
CA ALA A 18 -1.55 -4.63 2.73
C ALA A 18 -2.36 -3.44 3.25
N GLN A 19 -3.36 -3.72 4.08
CA GLN A 19 -4.16 -2.68 4.73
C GLN A 19 -3.64 -2.46 6.16
N SER A 20 -3.18 -1.24 6.45
CA SER A 20 -2.56 -0.88 7.72
C SER A 20 -1.44 -1.85 8.14
N GLY A 21 -0.60 -2.25 7.17
CA GLY A 21 0.42 -3.27 7.35
C GLY A 21 1.75 -2.73 7.89
N GLY A 22 2.44 -3.55 8.69
CA GLY A 22 3.81 -3.31 9.17
C GLY A 22 4.70 -4.55 9.02
N ALA A 23 5.96 -4.46 9.46
CA ALA A 23 6.98 -5.51 9.28
C ALA A 23 7.05 -6.52 10.45
N MET A 24 5.98 -6.66 11.24
CA MET A 24 5.94 -7.51 12.45
C MET A 24 6.30 -8.98 12.19
N SER A 25 5.91 -9.51 11.02
CA SER A 25 6.17 -10.89 10.63
C SER A 25 7.56 -11.11 10.04
N GLY A 26 8.38 -10.06 9.93
CA GLY A 26 9.65 -10.08 9.22
C GLY A 26 9.49 -10.15 7.69
N CYS A 27 10.64 -10.15 7.01
CA CYS A 27 10.76 -10.27 5.56
C CYS A 27 12.02 -11.11 5.27
N GLN A 28 11.83 -12.32 4.75
CA GLN A 28 12.93 -13.14 4.25
C GLN A 28 12.91 -13.07 2.72
N GLY A 29 13.92 -12.43 2.13
CA GLY A 29 13.93 -12.07 0.70
C GLY A 29 13.51 -10.62 0.48
N GLY A 30 12.49 -10.41 -0.35
CA GLY A 30 11.94 -9.07 -0.60
C GLY A 30 12.78 -8.21 -1.56
N ASN A 31 13.48 -8.83 -2.51
CA ASN A 31 14.15 -8.13 -3.61
C ASN A 31 13.50 -8.40 -4.98
N GLU A 32 12.57 -9.35 -5.04
CA GLU A 32 11.85 -9.69 -6.26
C GLU A 32 10.59 -8.82 -6.42
N ALA A 33 10.15 -8.69 -7.67
CA ALA A 33 8.96 -7.91 -7.99
C ALA A 33 7.68 -8.70 -7.67
N ILE A 34 6.68 -8.02 -7.12
CA ILE A 34 5.31 -8.52 -6.97
C ILE A 34 4.36 -7.32 -7.01
N ALA A 35 3.22 -7.45 -7.68
CA ALA A 35 2.24 -6.38 -7.70
C ALA A 35 1.76 -6.06 -6.28
N PHE A 36 1.86 -4.80 -5.88
CA PHE A 36 1.69 -4.39 -4.49
C PHE A 36 0.65 -3.28 -4.35
N TYR A 37 -0.39 -3.54 -3.56
CA TYR A 37 -1.31 -2.54 -3.05
C TYR A 37 -1.04 -2.32 -1.56
N GLY A 38 -0.96 -1.06 -1.15
CA GLY A 38 -0.86 -0.69 0.25
C GLY A 38 -1.72 0.50 0.60
N GLN A 39 -2.34 0.46 1.78
CA GLN A 39 -2.99 1.61 2.39
C GLN A 39 -2.57 1.73 3.85
N HIS A 40 -2.37 2.96 4.34
CA HIS A 40 -1.98 3.16 5.73
C HIS A 40 -2.41 4.54 6.28
N GLY A 41 -2.87 4.56 7.53
CA GLY A 41 -3.19 5.80 8.23
C GLY A 41 -1.94 6.59 8.62
N VAL A 42 -2.03 7.92 8.62
CA VAL A 42 -0.93 8.80 9.04
C VAL A 42 -0.86 9.01 10.56
N ALA A 43 -1.82 8.47 11.31
CA ALA A 43 -1.89 8.51 12.78
C ALA A 43 -1.97 7.09 13.37
N GLY A 44 -2.05 7.02 14.71
CA GLY A 44 -2.25 5.76 15.44
C GLY A 44 -0.96 5.07 15.87
N ASP A 45 -1.12 3.83 16.37
CA ASP A 45 -0.05 3.11 17.08
C ASP A 45 0.94 2.40 16.16
N LEU A 46 0.63 2.27 14.86
CA LEU A 46 1.53 1.72 13.86
C LEU A 46 2.16 2.87 13.06
N PRO A 47 3.48 3.12 13.16
CA PRO A 47 4.09 4.27 12.52
C PRO A 47 4.04 4.23 11.00
N ILE A 48 3.52 5.29 10.38
CA ILE A 48 3.49 5.46 8.91
C ILE A 48 4.89 5.38 8.28
N ALA A 49 5.94 5.76 9.02
CA ALA A 49 7.32 5.66 8.56
C ALA A 49 7.71 4.21 8.18
N GLN A 50 7.28 3.22 8.97
CA GLN A 50 7.53 1.82 8.68
C GLN A 50 6.75 1.36 7.44
N ALA A 51 5.50 1.80 7.31
CA ALA A 51 4.66 1.46 6.16
C ALA A 51 5.21 2.08 4.85
N ARG A 52 5.75 3.30 4.92
CA ARG A 52 6.44 3.96 3.80
C ARG A 52 7.73 3.24 3.40
N GLN A 53 8.49 2.69 4.34
CA GLN A 53 9.65 1.83 4.02
C GLN A 53 9.24 0.59 3.21
N ILE A 54 8.12 -0.05 3.59
CA ILE A 54 7.56 -1.19 2.86
C ILE A 54 7.15 -0.76 1.44
N ARG A 55 6.45 0.37 1.30
CA ARG A 55 6.11 0.93 -0.01
C ARG A 55 7.37 1.16 -0.86
N ASP A 56 8.37 1.83 -0.31
CA ASP A 56 9.61 2.19 -1.02
C ASP A 56 10.39 0.97 -1.49
N GLN A 57 10.37 -0.11 -0.71
CA GLN A 57 10.91 -1.42 -1.11
C GLN A 57 10.24 -1.94 -2.38
N PHE A 58 8.90 -1.93 -2.48
CA PHE A 58 8.21 -2.43 -3.67
C PHE A 58 8.25 -1.47 -4.86
N ILE A 59 8.33 -0.15 -4.65
CA ILE A 59 8.66 0.80 -5.71
C ILE A 59 9.99 0.40 -6.36
N LYS A 60 11.02 0.14 -5.54
CA LYS A 60 12.35 -0.28 -6.01
C LYS A 60 12.30 -1.65 -6.70
N ASN A 61 11.75 -2.68 -6.06
CA ASN A 61 11.75 -4.04 -6.59
C ASN A 61 11.02 -4.16 -7.93
N ASN A 62 9.88 -3.46 -8.03
CA ASN A 62 9.05 -3.45 -9.22
C ASN A 62 9.60 -2.50 -10.30
N GLY A 63 10.70 -1.79 -10.05
CA GLY A 63 11.34 -0.90 -11.02
C GLY A 63 10.55 0.38 -11.30
N CYS A 64 9.66 0.78 -10.40
CA CYS A 64 8.84 1.98 -10.57
C CYS A 64 9.69 3.25 -10.46
N THR A 65 9.29 4.30 -11.18
CA THR A 65 9.85 5.65 -11.00
C THR A 65 9.44 6.19 -9.64
N GLN A 66 10.40 6.71 -8.88
CA GLN A 66 10.11 7.39 -7.62
C GLN A 66 9.30 8.66 -7.89
N GLN A 67 8.27 8.89 -7.09
CA GLN A 67 7.35 10.01 -7.23
C GLN A 67 7.13 10.66 -5.87
N THR A 68 6.97 11.98 -5.87
CA THR A 68 6.53 12.71 -4.68
C THR A 68 5.11 12.27 -4.34
N PHE A 69 4.91 11.81 -3.11
CA PHE A 69 3.60 11.44 -2.61
C PHE A 69 2.89 12.69 -2.06
N PRO A 70 1.58 12.92 -2.36
CA PRO A 70 0.84 14.04 -1.80
C PRO A 70 0.80 13.98 -0.27
N THR A 71 1.04 15.10 0.40
CA THR A 71 0.99 15.14 1.87
C THR A 71 -0.43 14.90 2.37
N VAL A 72 -0.58 13.90 3.23
CA VAL A 72 -1.76 13.68 4.07
C VAL A 72 -1.35 13.95 5.52
N SER A 73 -2.10 14.80 6.21
CA SER A 73 -1.78 15.27 7.55
C SER A 73 -2.88 14.88 8.53
N VAL A 74 -2.50 14.68 9.80
CA VAL A 74 -3.48 14.45 10.86
C VAL A 74 -4.47 15.62 10.92
N GLY A 75 -5.76 15.31 10.87
CA GLY A 75 -6.85 16.29 10.86
C GLY A 75 -7.25 16.82 9.49
N SER A 76 -6.63 16.37 8.38
CA SER A 76 -7.05 16.78 7.03
C SER A 76 -8.42 16.23 6.63
N GLY A 77 -8.84 15.11 7.23
CA GLY A 77 -10.10 14.42 6.92
C GLY A 77 -10.15 13.84 5.50
N THR A 78 -8.99 13.58 4.89
CA THR A 78 -8.86 13.16 3.50
C THR A 78 -7.90 11.98 3.34
N HIS A 79 -7.93 11.34 2.17
CA HIS A 79 -6.92 10.40 1.72
C HIS A 79 -6.27 10.86 0.40
N ALA A 80 -5.09 10.33 0.11
CA ALA A 80 -4.41 10.51 -1.16
C ALA A 80 -3.98 9.16 -1.71
N ARG A 81 -4.06 9.00 -3.03
CA ARG A 81 -3.74 7.78 -3.76
C ARG A 81 -2.70 8.06 -4.84
N VAL A 82 -1.71 7.18 -4.97
CA VAL A 82 -0.73 7.20 -6.06
C VAL A 82 -0.62 5.81 -6.68
N ASP A 83 -0.83 5.76 -7.99
CA ASP A 83 -0.41 4.63 -8.83
C ASP A 83 0.95 4.96 -9.42
N TYR A 84 2.01 4.31 -8.91
CA TYR A 84 3.37 4.55 -9.38
C TYR A 84 3.51 4.18 -10.85
N LYS A 85 4.30 4.98 -11.58
CA LYS A 85 4.54 4.84 -13.03
C LYS A 85 5.91 4.23 -13.30
N GLY A 86 6.12 3.77 -14.52
CA GLY A 86 7.40 3.19 -14.94
C GLY A 86 7.71 1.81 -14.34
N CYS A 87 6.77 1.20 -13.61
CA CYS A 87 6.94 -0.13 -13.06
C CYS A 87 7.11 -1.16 -14.19
N LYS A 88 7.83 -2.25 -13.90
CA LYS A 88 7.89 -3.44 -14.75
C LYS A 88 6.49 -3.91 -15.09
N GLU A 89 6.30 -4.33 -16.33
CA GLU A 89 5.02 -4.85 -16.81
C GLU A 89 4.50 -5.96 -15.90
N GLY A 90 3.22 -5.87 -15.54
CA GLY A 90 2.59 -6.82 -14.64
C GLY A 90 2.91 -6.65 -13.16
N PHE A 91 3.75 -5.69 -12.74
CA PHE A 91 4.10 -5.46 -11.33
C PHE A 91 3.74 -4.03 -10.86
N PRO A 92 2.47 -3.60 -10.95
CA PRO A 92 2.06 -2.27 -10.49
C PRO A 92 2.26 -2.08 -8.98
N VAL A 93 2.44 -0.84 -8.56
CA VAL A 93 2.43 -0.42 -7.15
C VAL A 93 1.40 0.69 -6.97
N THR A 94 0.42 0.45 -6.10
CA THR A 94 -0.57 1.44 -5.67
C THR A 94 -0.42 1.70 -4.17
N TRP A 95 -0.32 2.97 -3.77
CA TRP A 95 -0.20 3.39 -2.39
C TRP A 95 -1.26 4.42 -2.02
N ILE A 96 -1.88 4.25 -0.86
CA ILE A 96 -2.85 5.18 -0.29
C ILE A 96 -2.45 5.56 1.13
N GLU A 97 -2.46 6.85 1.43
CA GLU A 97 -2.37 7.35 2.81
C GLU A 97 -3.66 8.05 3.17
N TYR A 98 -4.11 7.93 4.42
CA TYR A 98 -5.34 8.55 4.88
C TYR A 98 -5.20 9.16 6.28
N ASP A 99 -6.00 10.18 6.55
CA ASP A 99 -6.12 10.77 7.88
C ASP A 99 -6.87 9.82 8.82
N GLY A 100 -6.11 9.08 9.64
CA GLY A 100 -6.67 8.11 10.58
C GLY A 100 -5.63 7.15 11.13
N GLY A 101 -6.09 6.28 12.02
CA GLY A 101 -5.28 5.25 12.69
C GLY A 101 -5.28 3.89 11.99
N HIS A 102 -4.95 2.86 12.76
CA HIS A 102 -5.04 1.46 12.34
C HIS A 102 -6.51 1.01 12.28
N THR A 103 -7.09 0.98 11.08
CA THR A 103 -8.50 0.61 10.86
C THR A 103 -8.68 -0.16 9.55
N PRO A 104 -9.61 -1.13 9.49
CA PRO A 104 -10.00 -1.77 8.25
C PRO A 104 -10.99 -0.93 7.42
N GLN A 105 -11.56 0.13 7.98
CA GLN A 105 -12.62 0.95 7.34
C GLN A 105 -12.28 2.45 7.43
N PRO A 106 -11.21 2.91 6.77
CA PRO A 106 -10.91 4.33 6.71
C PRO A 106 -12.01 5.08 5.95
N MET A 107 -12.35 6.27 6.43
CA MET A 107 -13.38 7.13 5.82
C MET A 107 -12.89 8.57 5.82
N ASP A 108 -13.17 9.28 4.73
CA ASP A 108 -12.98 10.73 4.70
C ASP A 108 -14.03 11.44 5.55
N LYS A 109 -13.72 12.67 5.95
CA LYS A 109 -14.62 13.50 6.76
C LYS A 109 -15.94 13.72 6.03
N GLY A 110 -17.04 13.33 6.67
CA GLY A 110 -18.40 13.46 6.14
C GLY A 110 -18.84 12.32 5.22
N ALA A 111 -17.96 11.37 4.91
CA ALA A 111 -18.35 10.16 4.19
C ALA A 111 -19.20 9.24 5.09
N ARG A 112 -20.12 8.49 4.47
CA ARG A 112 -20.95 7.48 5.17
C ARG A 112 -20.42 6.05 4.99
N THR A 113 -19.48 5.86 4.07
CA THR A 113 -18.94 4.56 3.68
C THR A 113 -17.43 4.68 3.44
N THR A 114 -16.72 3.58 3.64
CA THR A 114 -15.28 3.50 3.35
C THR A 114 -15.02 3.33 1.85
N TRP A 115 -13.92 3.92 1.36
CA TRP A 115 -13.41 3.76 -0.01
C TRP A 115 -12.49 2.53 -0.15
N ALA A 116 -12.02 1.94 0.95
CA ALA A 116 -11.00 0.90 0.93
C ALA A 116 -11.37 -0.36 0.13
N PRO A 117 -12.62 -0.88 0.17
CA PRO A 117 -13.02 -2.02 -0.64
C PRO A 117 -12.98 -1.73 -2.14
N GLU A 118 -13.43 -0.55 -2.56
CA GLU A 118 -13.43 -0.13 -3.95
C GLU A 118 -11.99 0.00 -4.48
N GLU A 119 -11.11 0.62 -3.70
CA GLU A 119 -9.70 0.78 -4.08
C GLU A 119 -8.94 -0.54 -4.12
N THR A 120 -9.20 -1.42 -3.15
CA THR A 120 -8.63 -2.78 -3.16
C THR A 120 -9.13 -3.54 -4.40
N TRP A 121 -10.44 -3.51 -4.68
CA TRP A 121 -11.01 -4.19 -5.84
C TRP A 121 -10.49 -3.63 -7.16
N ARG A 122 -10.39 -2.31 -7.29
CA ARG A 122 -9.82 -1.63 -8.46
C ARG A 122 -8.39 -2.11 -8.74
N PHE A 123 -7.57 -2.28 -7.71
CA PHE A 123 -6.22 -2.81 -7.89
C PHE A 123 -6.22 -4.27 -8.34
N PHE A 124 -6.99 -5.16 -7.72
CA PHE A 124 -6.95 -6.58 -8.08
C PHE A 124 -7.65 -6.91 -9.41
N SER A 125 -8.70 -6.17 -9.76
CA SER A 125 -9.48 -6.38 -10.98
C SER A 125 -8.72 -6.05 -12.28
N GLN A 126 -7.53 -5.44 -12.19
CA GLN A 126 -6.68 -5.19 -13.36
C GLN A 126 -5.98 -6.46 -13.87
N PHE A 127 -5.86 -7.50 -13.04
CA PHE A 127 -5.25 -8.76 -13.44
C PHE A 127 -6.31 -9.65 -14.11
N LYS A 128 -6.04 -10.08 -15.35
CA LYS A 128 -6.87 -11.00 -16.11
C LYS A 128 -6.29 -12.41 -16.06
#